data_AF-A0A927XP33-F1
#
_entry.id   AF-A0A927XP33-F1
#
_cell.length_a   1.000
_cell.length_b   1.000
_cell.length_c   1.000
_cell.angle_alpha   90.00
_cell.angle_beta   90.00
_cell.angle_gamma   90.00
#
_symmetry.space_group_name_H-M   'P 1'
#
loop_
_entity.id
_entity.type
_entity.pdbx_description
1 polymer ?
#
loop_
_entity_poly.entity_id
_entity_poly.type
_entity_poly.pdbx_seq_one_letter_code
_entity_poly.pdbx_strand_id
1 'polypeptide(L)'
;MCLPLWLPLLRRPCRRDRRDRQTDRHHPAEGADPMNLRDKLKAVSASGKPAAQPVKQFTDCWTRTENRPLADFPHAFDVQRETVMLMQGEDMPEGFDIRRVLFLDTETTGFMGAGTVAFLIGIGWLTDEGFTVRQYLMRDYPEEKFQLERLVDDLSRFDVICTFNGRSFDVPLLRDRFLMNRMRASCLDKPHIDLLHIARRVWKLRLKKCNLGRLEEAVLGICRVGDIPGAEVPQRFFSYLKTGRFSLLEDVIDHNAQDIASLCVLLGHMAHMYDHPENAVHGEDVFSMGVALERMKHPEEARRCYRLAMRGPMRTQGQLRLAVNYRRCGDRAQAKEIWQAMVIRHEGGATPYIELAKHYEHVEKDLPAALEMTRRALMHLAEPTLFDDEAVQETRNAVQYRYDRLKSRLAKKEQ
;
A
#
# COMPACT_ATOMS: atom_id res chain seq x y z
N MET A 1 -3.12 7.87 34.25
CA MET A 1 -2.31 6.65 34.39
C MET A 1 -1.70 6.38 33.02
N CYS A 2 -0.62 7.11 32.67
CA CYS A 2 0.79 6.71 32.74
C CYS A 2 1.12 5.53 31.80
N LEU A 3 1.53 5.85 30.57
CA LEU A 3 2.28 4.97 29.67
C LEU A 3 3.76 5.41 29.72
N PRO A 4 4.73 4.50 29.93
CA PRO A 4 6.13 4.87 30.01
C PRO A 4 6.78 4.95 28.61
N LEU A 5 7.46 6.06 28.37
CA LEU A 5 8.44 6.25 27.29
C LEU A 5 9.63 5.31 27.48
N TRP A 6 9.96 4.49 26.48
CA TRP A 6 11.26 3.81 26.38
C TRP A 6 11.76 3.81 24.93
N LEU A 7 12.80 4.60 24.65
CA LEU A 7 13.77 4.40 23.56
C LEU A 7 14.93 5.41 23.74
N PRO A 8 16.18 4.97 23.95
CA PRO A 8 17.32 5.87 23.97
C PRO A 8 18.08 5.91 22.62
N LEU A 9 18.29 7.15 22.16
CA LEU A 9 19.54 7.72 21.61
C LEU A 9 20.27 7.01 20.46
N LEU A 10 20.17 7.59 19.25
CA LEU A 10 21.30 7.83 18.34
C LEU A 10 21.02 9.10 17.51
N ARG A 11 21.53 10.26 17.95
CA ARG A 11 21.56 11.50 17.15
C ARG A 11 23.02 11.90 16.93
N ARG A 12 23.46 11.97 15.67
CA ARG A 12 24.63 12.77 15.24
C ARG A 12 24.32 13.53 13.94
N PRO A 13 24.92 14.72 13.72
CA PRO A 13 24.46 15.68 12.72
C PRO A 13 25.14 15.49 11.35
N CYS A 14 24.36 15.72 10.30
CA CYS A 14 24.71 15.60 8.88
C CYS A 14 25.42 16.87 8.36
N ARG A 15 26.62 16.74 7.78
CA ARG A 15 27.24 17.78 6.93
C ARG A 15 27.15 17.33 5.46
N ARG A 16 26.49 18.13 4.62
CA ARG A 16 26.47 17.97 3.16
C ARG A 16 27.57 18.83 2.56
N ASP A 17 28.44 18.24 1.75
CA ASP A 17 29.40 18.97 0.93
C ASP A 17 29.04 18.76 -0.55
N ARG A 18 28.76 19.86 -1.25
CA ARG A 18 28.48 19.90 -2.69
C ARG A 18 29.80 20.04 -3.43
N ARG A 19 30.04 19.23 -4.48
CA ARG A 19 31.07 19.55 -5.49
C ARG A 19 30.49 19.52 -6.89
N ASP A 20 30.82 20.59 -7.59
CA ASP A 20 30.43 20.96 -8.94
C ASP A 20 31.01 20.03 -10.01
N ARG A 21 30.22 19.86 -11.08
CA ARG A 21 30.62 19.24 -12.33
C ARG A 21 31.28 20.30 -13.21
N GLN A 22 32.52 20.05 -13.63
CA GLN A 22 33.18 20.83 -14.67
C GLN A 22 33.33 19.95 -15.92
N THR A 23 32.80 20.45 -17.03
CA THR A 23 32.76 19.83 -18.35
C THR A 23 34.03 20.19 -19.12
N ASP A 24 34.85 19.21 -19.48
CA ASP A 24 35.95 19.41 -20.42
C ASP A 24 35.55 19.00 -21.84
N ARG A 25 35.74 19.94 -22.77
CA ARG A 25 35.60 19.79 -24.21
C ARG A 25 36.91 19.21 -24.75
N HIS A 26 36.83 18.25 -25.67
CA HIS A 26 37.98 17.78 -26.46
C HIS A 26 37.76 18.09 -27.95
N HIS A 27 38.79 18.67 -28.56
CA HIS A 27 38.93 18.86 -30.01
C HIS A 27 39.24 17.54 -30.72
N PRO A 28 38.82 17.37 -31.99
CA PRO A 28 39.06 16.15 -32.74
C PRO A 28 40.45 16.19 -33.41
N ALA A 29 41.14 15.05 -33.38
CA ALA A 29 42.31 14.78 -34.22
C ALA A 29 41.86 13.92 -35.42
N GLU A 30 42.20 14.38 -36.62
CA GLU A 30 42.00 13.70 -37.90
C GLU A 30 43.02 12.56 -38.11
N GLY A 31 42.61 11.54 -38.87
CA GLY A 31 43.52 10.69 -39.64
C GLY A 31 43.66 9.23 -39.20
N ALA A 32 42.69 8.38 -39.54
CA ALA A 32 42.91 6.93 -39.68
C ALA A 32 41.89 6.33 -40.67
N ASP A 33 42.40 5.73 -41.74
CA ASP A 33 41.65 5.02 -42.79
C ASP A 33 40.91 3.81 -42.21
N PRO A 34 39.59 3.62 -42.42
CA PRO A 34 38.84 2.55 -41.75
C PRO A 34 39.21 1.16 -42.31
N MET A 35 39.85 0.34 -41.48
CA MET A 35 40.07 -1.09 -41.73
C MET A 35 38.79 -1.80 -42.19
N ASN A 36 38.89 -2.48 -43.33
CA ASN A 36 37.83 -3.29 -43.92
C ASN A 36 37.49 -4.48 -42.99
N LEU A 37 36.23 -4.92 -43.03
CA LEU A 37 35.65 -5.99 -42.22
C LEU A 37 36.48 -7.29 -42.23
N ARG A 38 37.16 -7.57 -43.36
CA ARG A 38 38.08 -8.71 -43.50
C ARG A 38 39.30 -8.64 -42.59
N ASP A 39 39.86 -7.45 -42.37
CA ASP A 39 41.04 -7.27 -41.53
C ASP A 39 40.68 -7.32 -40.04
N LYS A 40 39.47 -6.84 -39.68
CA LYS A 40 38.88 -7.04 -38.35
C LYS A 40 38.64 -8.51 -38.04
N LEU A 41 38.14 -9.29 -39.00
CA LEU A 41 37.92 -10.73 -38.85
C LEU A 41 39.24 -11.51 -38.70
N LYS A 42 40.29 -11.13 -39.45
CA LYS A 42 41.62 -11.76 -39.32
C LYS A 42 42.27 -11.46 -37.96
N ALA A 43 42.11 -10.25 -37.43
CA ALA A 43 42.62 -9.89 -36.10
C ALA A 43 41.94 -10.70 -34.97
N VAL A 44 40.64 -10.99 -35.10
CA VAL A 44 39.89 -11.83 -34.13
C VAL A 44 40.27 -13.31 -34.21
N SER A 45 40.71 -13.80 -35.37
CA SER A 45 41.22 -15.17 -35.52
C SER A 45 42.69 -15.35 -35.09
N ALA A 46 43.45 -14.26 -34.98
CA ALA A 46 44.87 -14.28 -34.62
C ALA A 46 45.11 -14.12 -33.10
N SER A 47 44.11 -13.69 -32.33
CA SER A 47 44.14 -13.78 -30.87
C SER A 47 43.85 -15.23 -30.47
N GLY A 48 44.86 -15.91 -29.92
CA GLY A 48 44.72 -17.27 -29.40
C GLY A 48 43.48 -17.38 -28.49
N LYS A 49 42.77 -18.51 -28.59
CA LYS A 49 41.60 -18.80 -27.75
C LYS A 49 41.93 -18.43 -26.30
N PRO A 50 41.16 -17.52 -25.66
CA PRO A 50 41.37 -17.26 -24.24
C PRO A 50 41.30 -18.59 -23.51
N ALA A 51 42.26 -18.84 -22.62
CA ALA A 51 42.29 -20.03 -21.79
C ALA A 51 40.87 -20.22 -21.21
N ALA A 52 40.27 -21.38 -21.45
CA ALA A 52 38.93 -21.67 -20.96
C ALA A 52 38.94 -21.45 -19.45
N GLN A 53 38.22 -20.43 -18.99
CA GLN A 53 38.03 -20.23 -17.56
C GLN A 53 37.47 -21.55 -17.00
N PRO A 54 37.95 -22.02 -15.84
CA PRO A 54 37.43 -23.23 -15.24
C PRO A 54 35.91 -23.10 -15.15
N VAL A 55 35.20 -24.09 -15.71
CA VAL A 55 33.73 -24.11 -15.69
C VAL A 55 33.31 -24.12 -14.24
N LYS A 56 32.73 -23.01 -13.76
CA LYS A 56 32.16 -22.94 -12.42
C LYS A 56 31.10 -24.03 -12.30
N GLN A 57 31.28 -24.96 -11.37
CA GLN A 57 30.25 -25.94 -11.02
C GLN A 57 29.34 -25.30 -9.98
N PHE A 58 28.04 -25.32 -10.24
CA PHE A 58 27.02 -24.81 -9.35
C PHE A 58 26.23 -26.00 -8.81
N THR A 59 26.16 -26.14 -7.50
CA THR A 59 25.47 -27.26 -6.83
C THR A 59 24.31 -26.81 -5.96
N ASP A 60 24.26 -25.54 -5.59
CA ASP A 60 23.18 -24.94 -4.79
C ASP A 60 23.22 -23.40 -4.90
N CYS A 61 22.16 -22.76 -4.42
CA CYS A 61 22.12 -21.32 -4.15
C CYS A 61 22.68 -21.00 -2.74
N TRP A 62 22.97 -19.74 -2.46
CA TRP A 62 23.28 -19.32 -1.09
C TRP A 62 21.99 -19.21 -0.28
N THR A 63 22.03 -19.69 0.97
CA THR A 63 20.88 -19.61 1.88
C THR A 63 21.32 -19.02 3.23
N ARG A 64 20.48 -18.15 3.79
CA ARG A 64 20.57 -17.69 5.19
C ARG A 64 19.23 -17.92 5.86
N THR A 65 19.27 -18.37 7.11
CA THR A 65 18.08 -18.45 7.97
C THR A 65 18.42 -17.74 9.28
N GLU A 66 17.52 -16.87 9.72
CA GLU A 66 17.59 -16.22 11.01
C GLU A 66 16.23 -16.34 11.72
N ASN A 67 16.27 -16.41 13.04
CA ASN A 67 15.08 -16.39 13.88
C ASN A 67 15.08 -15.09 14.68
N ARG A 68 13.97 -14.38 14.64
CA ARG A 68 13.73 -13.15 15.41
C ARG A 68 12.79 -13.46 16.58
N PRO A 69 13.05 -12.90 17.76
CA PRO A 69 12.26 -13.21 18.95
C PRO A 69 10.81 -12.74 18.78
N LEU A 70 9.88 -13.47 19.38
CA LEU A 70 8.46 -13.15 19.28
C LEU A 70 8.10 -11.75 19.77
N ALA A 71 8.87 -11.19 20.72
CA ALA A 71 8.66 -9.85 21.26
C ALA A 71 8.71 -8.74 20.20
N ASP A 72 9.36 -8.99 19.05
CA ASP A 72 9.47 -8.02 17.95
C ASP A 72 8.22 -7.99 17.05
N PHE A 73 7.26 -8.91 17.25
CA PHE A 73 6.09 -9.12 16.40
C PHE A 73 4.78 -8.95 17.17
N PRO A 74 4.47 -7.72 17.65
CA PRO A 74 3.24 -7.46 18.37
C PRO A 74 2.02 -7.74 17.49
N HIS A 75 0.98 -8.32 18.09
CA HIS A 75 -0.29 -8.66 17.45
C HIS A 75 -0.21 -9.70 16.32
N ALA A 76 0.97 -10.29 16.06
CA ALA A 76 1.13 -11.22 14.96
C ALA A 76 0.24 -12.47 15.13
N PHE A 77 0.11 -12.97 16.36
CA PHE A 77 -0.79 -14.10 16.67
C PHE A 77 -2.27 -13.72 16.85
N ASP A 78 -2.59 -12.43 16.88
CA ASP A 78 -3.97 -11.96 17.05
C ASP A 78 -4.73 -11.96 15.71
N VAL A 79 -4.04 -12.09 14.57
CA VAL A 79 -4.63 -12.01 13.23
C VAL A 79 -5.64 -13.14 13.00
N GLN A 80 -6.93 -12.78 12.94
CA GLN A 80 -8.02 -13.72 12.66
C GLN A 80 -8.43 -13.73 11.18
N ARG A 81 -9.01 -14.85 10.75
CA ARG A 81 -9.52 -15.05 9.39
C ARG A 81 -10.52 -13.97 9.00
N GLU A 82 -11.49 -13.71 9.86
CA GLU A 82 -12.58 -12.77 9.64
C GLU A 82 -12.06 -11.34 9.48
N THR A 83 -11.05 -10.97 10.27
CA THR A 83 -10.40 -9.65 10.20
C THR A 83 -9.66 -9.46 8.87
N VAL A 84 -8.93 -10.48 8.41
CA VAL A 84 -8.26 -10.43 7.09
C VAL A 84 -9.30 -10.31 5.96
N MET A 85 -10.37 -11.10 6.00
CA MET A 85 -11.46 -11.01 5.03
C MET A 85 -12.09 -9.61 5.05
N LEU A 86 -12.30 -9.02 6.21
CA LEU A 86 -12.82 -7.67 6.39
C LEU A 86 -11.88 -6.59 5.82
N MET A 87 -10.57 -6.80 5.89
CA MET A 87 -9.55 -5.84 5.41
C MET A 87 -9.46 -5.78 3.88
N GLN A 88 -9.69 -6.90 3.19
CA GLN A 88 -9.47 -7.00 1.74
C GLN A 88 -10.67 -7.42 0.89
N GLY A 89 -11.73 -7.97 1.50
CA GLY A 89 -12.93 -8.39 0.80
C GLY A 89 -12.75 -9.64 -0.06
N GLU A 90 -11.74 -10.46 0.23
CA GLU A 90 -11.48 -11.74 -0.42
C GLU A 90 -11.53 -12.87 0.62
N ASP A 91 -11.92 -14.06 0.18
CA ASP A 91 -12.03 -15.23 1.05
C ASP A 91 -10.66 -15.77 1.49
N MET A 92 -10.65 -16.42 2.65
CA MET A 92 -9.49 -17.07 3.26
C MET A 92 -9.83 -18.52 3.62
N PRO A 93 -8.84 -19.43 3.66
CA PRO A 93 -9.08 -20.84 4.02
C PRO A 93 -9.85 -20.98 5.34
N GLU A 94 -10.78 -21.94 5.44
CA GLU A 94 -11.57 -22.16 6.67
C GLU A 94 -10.68 -22.42 7.90
N GLY A 95 -9.62 -23.20 7.73
CA GLY A 95 -8.61 -23.47 8.76
C GLY A 95 -7.47 -22.45 8.80
N PHE A 96 -7.75 -21.17 8.52
CA PHE A 96 -6.74 -20.11 8.51
C PHE A 96 -5.97 -20.09 9.84
N ASP A 97 -4.65 -20.12 9.74
CA ASP A 97 -3.71 -19.99 10.84
C ASP A 97 -2.56 -19.10 10.37
N ILE A 98 -2.23 -18.07 11.14
CA ILE A 98 -1.17 -17.12 10.79
C ILE A 98 0.19 -17.81 10.63
N ARG A 99 0.44 -18.94 11.30
CA ARG A 99 1.66 -19.75 11.14
C ARG A 99 1.74 -20.42 9.76
N ARG A 100 0.62 -20.47 9.04
CA ARG A 100 0.51 -21.03 7.67
C ARG A 100 0.43 -19.93 6.60
N VAL A 101 0.70 -18.69 6.99
CA VAL A 101 0.92 -17.56 6.08
C VAL A 101 2.43 -17.39 5.83
N LEU A 102 2.82 -17.40 4.55
CA LEU A 102 4.19 -17.11 4.14
C LEU A 102 4.30 -15.65 3.73
N PHE A 103 5.18 -14.90 4.37
CA PHE A 103 5.57 -13.55 3.97
C PHE A 103 6.64 -13.63 2.89
N LEU A 104 6.51 -12.88 1.80
CA LEU A 104 7.42 -12.97 0.65
C LEU A 104 7.73 -11.58 0.07
N ASP A 105 8.99 -11.42 -0.31
CA ASP A 105 9.55 -10.22 -0.94
C ASP A 105 10.75 -10.62 -1.82
N THR A 106 10.96 -9.96 -2.95
CA THR A 106 12.05 -10.27 -3.88
C THR A 106 12.88 -9.05 -4.25
N GLU A 107 14.19 -9.26 -4.38
CA GLU A 107 15.09 -8.29 -5.01
C GLU A 107 15.44 -8.74 -6.41
N THR A 108 15.37 -7.81 -7.37
CA THR A 108 15.37 -8.14 -8.79
C THR A 108 16.42 -7.35 -9.56
N THR A 109 16.82 -7.86 -10.72
CA THR A 109 17.82 -7.20 -11.59
C THR A 109 17.29 -6.01 -12.39
N GLY A 110 16.03 -5.61 -12.20
CA GLY A 110 15.42 -4.45 -12.86
C GLY A 110 13.90 -4.51 -12.90
N PHE A 111 13.26 -3.53 -13.55
CA PHE A 111 11.80 -3.46 -13.64
C PHE A 111 11.28 -4.14 -14.91
N MET A 112 10.73 -5.34 -14.75
CA MET A 112 9.92 -6.10 -15.73
C MET A 112 10.63 -6.47 -17.07
N GLY A 113 10.40 -7.69 -17.53
CA GLY A 113 10.87 -8.19 -18.84
C GLY A 113 11.48 -9.59 -18.75
N ALA A 114 11.66 -10.25 -19.90
CA ALA A 114 12.11 -11.64 -19.96
C ALA A 114 13.53 -11.88 -19.36
N GLY A 115 14.33 -10.82 -19.24
CA GLY A 115 15.67 -10.86 -18.64
C GLY A 115 15.72 -10.53 -17.14
N THR A 116 14.61 -10.12 -16.52
CA THR A 116 14.57 -9.84 -15.09
C THR A 116 14.57 -11.16 -14.31
N VAL A 117 15.42 -11.24 -13.29
CA VAL A 117 15.52 -12.38 -12.37
C VAL A 117 15.39 -11.88 -10.93
N ALA A 118 14.82 -12.70 -10.06
CA ALA A 118 14.80 -12.48 -8.62
C ALA A 118 16.11 -13.02 -8.04
N PHE A 119 17.14 -12.19 -7.96
CA PHE A 119 18.46 -12.67 -7.50
C PHE A 119 18.46 -12.95 -5.99
N LEU A 120 17.54 -12.35 -5.23
CA LEU A 120 17.30 -12.66 -3.82
C LEU A 120 15.79 -12.86 -3.61
N ILE A 121 15.43 -13.96 -2.97
CA ILE A 121 14.05 -14.26 -2.58
C ILE A 121 14.04 -14.40 -1.06
N GLY A 122 13.39 -13.46 -0.39
CA GLY A 122 13.14 -13.51 1.04
C GLY A 122 11.79 -14.16 1.31
N ILE A 123 11.75 -15.03 2.31
CA ILE A 123 10.51 -15.59 2.83
C ILE A 123 10.52 -15.58 4.36
N GLY A 124 9.36 -15.47 4.99
CA GLY A 124 9.25 -15.53 6.43
C GLY A 124 7.94 -16.13 6.92
N TRP A 125 7.94 -16.66 8.14
CA TRP A 125 6.77 -17.25 8.77
C TRP A 125 6.90 -17.25 10.30
N LEU A 126 5.75 -17.26 10.98
CA LEU A 126 5.69 -17.40 12.44
C LEU A 126 5.87 -18.85 12.87
N THR A 127 6.57 -19.03 13.98
CA THR A 127 6.70 -20.27 14.74
C THR A 127 6.35 -20.00 16.19
N ASP A 128 6.18 -21.04 17.00
CA ASP A 128 5.91 -20.88 18.43
C ASP A 128 7.09 -20.21 19.18
N GLU A 129 8.29 -20.20 18.59
CA GLU A 129 9.51 -19.61 19.16
C GLU A 129 9.79 -18.17 18.67
N GLY A 130 9.09 -17.70 17.63
CA GLY A 130 9.30 -16.37 17.06
C GLY A 130 8.96 -16.29 15.58
N PHE A 131 9.76 -15.52 14.83
CA PHE A 131 9.58 -15.36 13.39
C PHE A 131 10.84 -15.79 12.65
N THR A 132 10.72 -16.75 11.77
CA THR A 132 11.82 -17.22 10.94
C THR A 132 11.85 -16.45 9.64
N VAL A 133 13.01 -15.90 9.29
CA VAL A 133 13.30 -15.35 7.96
C VAL A 133 14.29 -16.28 7.28
N ARG A 134 13.97 -16.69 6.06
CA ARG A 134 14.86 -17.46 5.19
C ARG A 134 15.03 -16.75 3.86
N GLN A 135 16.25 -16.70 3.38
CA GLN A 135 16.61 -15.97 2.17
C GLN A 135 17.40 -16.88 1.23
N TYR A 136 17.04 -16.83 -0.05
CA TYR A 136 17.67 -17.59 -1.12
C TYR A 136 18.31 -16.61 -2.11
N LEU A 137 19.64 -16.61 -2.17
CA LEU A 137 20.43 -15.74 -3.03
C LEU A 137 21.05 -16.55 -4.16
N MET A 138 20.77 -16.13 -5.39
CA MET A 138 21.44 -16.59 -6.60
C MET A 138 22.77 -15.84 -6.78
N ARG A 139 23.91 -16.51 -6.61
CA ARG A 139 25.25 -15.88 -6.74
C ARG A 139 25.72 -15.71 -8.19
N ASP A 140 25.13 -16.50 -9.08
CA ASP A 140 25.37 -16.42 -10.52
C ASP A 140 24.13 -17.01 -11.23
N TYR A 141 23.86 -16.62 -12.47
CA TYR A 141 22.62 -17.00 -13.17
C TYR A 141 22.30 -18.51 -13.18
N PRO A 142 23.28 -19.42 -13.30
CA PRO A 142 23.00 -20.86 -13.23
C PRO A 142 22.44 -21.35 -11.89
N GLU A 143 22.58 -20.58 -10.80
CA GLU A 143 22.04 -20.95 -9.49
C GLU A 143 20.52 -20.72 -9.35
N GLU A 144 19.88 -20.03 -10.29
CA GLU A 144 18.44 -19.74 -10.24
C GLU A 144 17.60 -21.00 -10.06
N LYS A 145 17.97 -22.07 -10.78
CA LYS A 145 17.26 -23.35 -10.70
C LYS A 145 17.23 -23.89 -9.26
N PHE A 146 18.37 -23.87 -8.56
CA PHE A 146 18.45 -24.34 -7.18
C PHE A 146 17.66 -23.42 -6.24
N GLN A 147 17.73 -22.11 -6.46
CA GLN A 147 16.97 -21.12 -5.71
C GLN A 147 15.44 -21.39 -5.79
N LEU A 148 14.93 -21.65 -7.00
CA LEU A 148 13.53 -21.95 -7.23
C LEU A 148 13.13 -23.32 -6.67
N GLU A 149 13.99 -24.34 -6.76
CA GLU A 149 13.73 -25.67 -6.19
C GLU A 149 13.56 -25.58 -4.66
N ARG A 150 14.47 -24.88 -3.97
CA ARG A 150 14.36 -24.63 -2.52
C ARG A 150 13.09 -23.86 -2.15
N LEU A 151 12.72 -22.87 -2.96
CA LEU A 151 11.52 -22.08 -2.73
C LEU A 151 10.25 -22.93 -2.83
N VAL A 152 10.18 -23.89 -3.76
CA VAL A 152 9.03 -24.80 -3.91
C VAL A 152 8.83 -25.63 -2.63
N ASP A 153 9.92 -26.16 -2.07
CA ASP A 153 9.88 -26.97 -0.86
C ASP A 153 9.23 -26.21 0.30
N ASP A 154 9.62 -24.95 0.51
CA ASP A 154 9.01 -24.14 1.56
C ASP A 154 7.59 -23.69 1.22
N LEU A 155 7.33 -23.14 0.01
CA LEU A 155 5.98 -22.69 -0.39
C LEU A 155 4.92 -23.79 -0.27
N SER A 156 5.31 -25.05 -0.47
CA SER A 156 4.40 -26.20 -0.33
C SER A 156 3.85 -26.37 1.09
N ARG A 157 4.53 -25.81 2.10
CA ARG A 157 4.18 -25.90 3.52
C ARG A 157 3.27 -24.78 3.99
N PHE A 158 2.78 -23.91 3.10
CA PHE A 158 1.95 -22.77 3.47
C PHE A 158 0.68 -22.70 2.63
N ASP A 159 -0.36 -22.11 3.22
CA ASP A 159 -1.70 -22.08 2.64
C ASP A 159 -2.03 -20.72 2.04
N VAL A 160 -1.35 -19.66 2.52
CA VAL A 160 -1.58 -18.26 2.10
C VAL A 160 -0.24 -17.56 1.87
N ILE A 161 -0.18 -16.68 0.87
CA ILE A 161 0.96 -15.80 0.62
C ILE A 161 0.62 -14.38 1.10
N CYS A 162 1.54 -13.72 1.77
CA CYS A 162 1.45 -12.32 2.16
C CYS A 162 2.62 -11.52 1.57
N THR A 163 2.35 -10.43 0.87
CA THR A 163 3.39 -9.58 0.26
C THR A 163 3.02 -8.10 0.35
N PHE A 164 3.94 -7.23 -0.06
CA PHE A 164 3.68 -5.81 -0.29
C PHE A 164 3.77 -5.48 -1.77
N ASN A 165 2.63 -5.31 -2.46
CA ASN A 165 2.53 -5.15 -3.92
C ASN A 165 2.93 -6.38 -4.74
N GLY A 166 3.19 -7.52 -4.11
CA GLY A 166 3.70 -8.70 -4.81
C GLY A 166 2.68 -9.43 -5.65
N ARG A 167 1.37 -9.14 -5.51
CA ARG A 167 0.37 -9.69 -6.44
C ARG A 167 0.60 -9.17 -7.86
N SER A 168 1.08 -7.94 -7.98
CA SER A 168 1.34 -7.28 -9.26
C SER A 168 2.82 -7.34 -9.67
N PHE A 169 3.71 -7.84 -8.81
CA PHE A 169 5.16 -7.80 -9.04
C PHE A 169 5.84 -9.15 -8.76
N ASP A 170 6.03 -9.51 -7.49
CA ASP A 170 6.82 -10.70 -7.08
C ASP A 170 6.23 -12.01 -7.64
N VAL A 171 4.94 -12.25 -7.46
CA VAL A 171 4.30 -13.50 -7.87
C VAL A 171 4.28 -13.67 -9.39
N PRO A 172 3.90 -12.66 -10.21
CA PRO A 172 4.06 -12.73 -11.66
C PRO A 172 5.52 -13.00 -12.09
N LEU A 173 6.50 -12.31 -11.51
CA LEU A 173 7.91 -12.51 -11.82
C LEU A 173 8.34 -13.95 -11.54
N LEU A 174 8.05 -14.47 -10.34
CA LEU A 174 8.40 -15.83 -9.96
C LEU A 174 7.73 -16.85 -10.87
N ARG A 175 6.46 -16.64 -11.25
CA ARG A 175 5.75 -17.51 -12.19
C ARG A 175 6.46 -17.59 -13.55
N ASP A 176 6.93 -16.46 -14.07
CA ASP A 176 7.72 -16.42 -15.31
C ASP A 176 9.07 -17.14 -15.13
N ARG A 177 9.74 -16.98 -13.98
CA ARG A 177 11.00 -17.68 -13.68
C ARG A 177 10.85 -19.19 -13.57
N PHE A 178 9.77 -19.66 -12.93
CA PHE A 178 9.40 -21.08 -12.91
C PHE A 178 9.19 -21.62 -14.33
N LEU A 179 8.45 -20.89 -15.18
CA LEU A 179 8.22 -21.29 -16.56
C LEU A 179 9.54 -21.39 -17.36
N MET A 180 10.44 -20.41 -17.22
CA MET A 180 11.74 -20.42 -17.90
C MET A 180 12.64 -21.58 -17.44
N ASN A 181 12.54 -21.99 -16.18
CA ASN A 181 13.24 -23.16 -15.63
C ASN A 181 12.51 -24.48 -15.87
N ARG A 182 11.40 -24.47 -16.64
CA ARG A 182 10.54 -25.65 -16.92
C ARG A 182 9.99 -26.32 -15.67
N MET A 183 9.71 -25.50 -14.66
CA MET A 183 9.15 -25.91 -13.37
C MET A 183 7.67 -25.50 -13.28
N ARG A 184 6.87 -26.28 -12.55
CA ARG A 184 5.46 -25.93 -12.31
C ARG A 184 5.36 -24.85 -11.23
N ALA A 185 4.57 -23.82 -11.50
CA ALA A 185 4.35 -22.69 -10.60
C ALA A 185 3.11 -22.84 -9.68
N SER A 186 2.51 -24.04 -9.61
CA SER A 186 1.27 -24.27 -8.83
C SER A 186 1.43 -24.04 -7.33
N CYS A 187 2.68 -24.02 -6.83
CA CYS A 187 2.99 -23.62 -5.45
C CYS A 187 2.64 -22.15 -5.16
N LEU A 188 2.51 -21.29 -6.18
CA LEU A 188 2.14 -19.88 -6.06
C LEU A 188 0.62 -19.65 -6.12
N ASP A 189 -0.17 -20.65 -6.52
CA ASP A 189 -1.62 -20.52 -6.68
C ASP A 189 -2.32 -20.68 -5.32
N LYS A 190 -2.24 -19.63 -4.51
CA LYS A 190 -2.77 -19.56 -3.14
C LYS A 190 -3.60 -18.28 -2.93
N PRO A 191 -4.52 -18.26 -1.95
CA PRO A 191 -5.04 -17.01 -1.42
C PRO A 191 -3.90 -16.05 -1.07
N HIS A 192 -4.09 -14.76 -1.34
CA HIS A 192 -3.01 -13.79 -1.28
C HIS A 192 -3.45 -12.52 -0.54
N ILE A 193 -2.74 -12.22 0.55
CA ILE A 193 -2.84 -10.96 1.28
C ILE A 193 -1.83 -9.96 0.69
N ASP A 194 -2.30 -8.94 -0.03
CA ASP A 194 -1.43 -7.87 -0.55
C ASP A 194 -1.61 -6.58 0.27
N LEU A 195 -0.64 -6.32 1.14
CA LEU A 195 -0.69 -5.26 2.14
C LEU A 195 -0.69 -3.85 1.54
N LEU A 196 -0.18 -3.65 0.32
CA LEU A 196 -0.13 -2.32 -0.28
C LEU A 196 -1.54 -1.76 -0.50
N HIS A 197 -2.46 -2.60 -0.98
CA HIS A 197 -3.81 -2.17 -1.28
C HIS A 197 -4.60 -1.84 -0.01
N ILE A 198 -4.43 -2.65 1.03
CA ILE A 198 -5.01 -2.39 2.35
C ILE A 198 -4.43 -1.10 2.92
N ALA A 199 -3.10 -0.94 2.89
CA ALA A 199 -2.42 0.24 3.40
C ALA A 199 -2.87 1.53 2.70
N ARG A 200 -3.02 1.51 1.38
CA ARG A 200 -3.52 2.66 0.62
C ARG A 200 -4.97 3.01 0.96
N ARG A 201 -5.81 2.02 1.27
CA ARG A 201 -7.20 2.28 1.70
C ARG A 201 -7.25 2.98 3.05
N VAL A 202 -6.36 2.63 3.98
CA VAL A 202 -6.35 3.18 5.34
C VAL A 202 -5.59 4.50 5.41
N TRP A 203 -4.35 4.56 4.93
CA TRP A 203 -3.44 5.66 5.27
C TRP A 203 -3.20 6.69 4.17
N LYS A 204 -3.65 6.46 2.93
CA LYS A 204 -3.35 7.39 1.81
C LYS A 204 -3.87 8.81 2.07
N LEU A 205 -5.02 8.95 2.76
CA LEU A 205 -5.59 10.25 3.09
C LEU A 205 -4.62 11.08 3.95
N ARG A 206 -4.03 10.46 4.98
CA ARG A 206 -3.08 11.07 5.92
C ARG A 206 -1.68 11.17 5.34
N LEU A 207 -1.11 10.05 4.90
CA LEU A 207 0.31 9.93 4.55
C LEU A 207 0.64 10.36 3.11
N LYS A 208 -0.34 10.42 2.21
CA LYS A 208 -0.22 10.67 0.75
C LYS A 208 0.57 9.61 -0.03
N LYS A 209 1.64 9.07 0.53
CA LYS A 209 2.45 7.97 0.01
C LYS A 209 2.43 6.79 1.00
N CYS A 210 2.29 5.58 0.47
CA CYS A 210 2.21 4.34 1.24
C CYS A 210 3.18 3.31 0.65
N ASN A 211 4.47 3.60 0.66
CA ASN A 211 5.51 2.58 0.44
C ASN A 211 5.92 1.99 1.80
N LEU A 212 6.55 0.80 1.80
CA LEU A 212 6.81 0.06 3.04
C LEU A 212 7.65 0.87 4.02
N GLY A 213 8.77 1.47 3.59
CA GLY A 213 9.59 2.31 4.46
C GLY A 213 8.85 3.51 5.07
N ARG A 214 7.90 4.14 4.35
CA ARG A 214 7.09 5.21 4.95
C ARG A 214 6.08 4.68 5.97
N LEU A 215 5.54 3.48 5.77
CA LEU A 215 4.63 2.84 6.72
C LEU A 215 5.37 2.39 7.98
N GLU A 216 6.56 1.83 7.82
CA GLU A 216 7.44 1.52 8.95
C GLU A 216 7.66 2.73 9.86
N GLU A 217 8.09 3.86 9.29
CA GLU A 217 8.36 5.07 10.06
C GLU A 217 7.08 5.66 10.68
N ALA A 218 6.03 5.83 9.87
CA ALA A 218 4.87 6.63 10.25
C ALA A 218 3.73 5.84 10.92
N VAL A 219 3.78 4.51 10.88
CA VAL A 219 2.76 3.61 11.45
C VAL A 219 3.39 2.67 12.48
N LEU A 220 4.53 2.05 12.17
CA LEU A 220 5.17 1.07 13.06
C LEU A 220 6.21 1.70 14.00
N GLY A 221 6.61 2.95 13.77
CA GLY A 221 7.67 3.62 14.54
C GLY A 221 9.08 3.05 14.29
N ILE A 222 9.25 2.29 13.20
CA ILE A 222 10.52 1.67 12.82
C ILE A 222 11.33 2.68 11.99
N CYS A 223 12.51 3.05 12.48
CA CYS A 223 13.43 3.93 11.77
C CYS A 223 14.45 3.10 10.97
N ARG A 224 14.42 3.18 9.64
CA ARG A 224 15.47 2.58 8.80
C ARG A 224 16.80 3.31 8.99
N VAL A 225 17.86 2.59 9.34
CA VAL A 225 19.24 3.12 9.42
C VAL A 225 20.05 2.46 8.31
N GLY A 226 20.72 3.26 7.47
CA GLY A 226 21.56 2.73 6.39
C GLY A 226 20.79 2.22 5.16
N ASP A 227 19.54 2.69 4.96
CA ASP A 227 18.69 2.22 3.88
C ASP A 227 19.30 2.47 2.49
N ILE A 228 19.29 1.43 1.66
CA ILE A 228 19.75 1.54 0.28
C ILE A 228 18.58 2.04 -0.56
N PRO A 229 18.76 3.06 -1.42
CA PRO A 229 17.74 3.37 -2.40
C PRO A 229 17.48 2.15 -3.28
N GLY A 230 16.23 1.66 -3.35
CA GLY A 230 15.90 0.44 -4.12
C GLY A 230 16.37 0.47 -5.59
N ALA A 231 16.51 1.65 -6.19
CA ALA A 231 17.08 1.83 -7.54
C ALA A 231 18.56 1.41 -7.66
N GLU A 232 19.31 1.34 -6.55
CA GLU A 232 20.71 0.93 -6.52
C GLU A 232 20.88 -0.59 -6.36
N VAL A 233 19.84 -1.29 -5.90
CA VAL A 233 19.89 -2.73 -5.60
C VAL A 233 20.33 -3.56 -6.82
N PRO A 234 19.76 -3.38 -8.03
CA PRO A 234 20.23 -4.10 -9.22
C PRO A 234 21.70 -3.84 -9.54
N GLN A 235 22.15 -2.58 -9.40
CA GLN A 235 23.52 -2.19 -9.73
C GLN A 235 24.54 -2.84 -8.79
N ARG A 236 24.18 -3.04 -7.51
CA ARG A 236 25.00 -3.76 -6.53
C ARG A 236 25.18 -5.22 -6.92
N PHE A 237 24.11 -5.89 -7.35
CA PHE A 237 24.18 -7.26 -7.86
C PHE A 237 25.06 -7.36 -9.13
N PHE A 238 24.89 -6.47 -10.11
CA PHE A 238 25.76 -6.47 -11.29
C PHE A 238 27.23 -6.20 -10.97
N SER A 239 27.49 -5.35 -9.98
CA SER A 239 28.86 -5.08 -9.50
C SER A 239 29.45 -6.28 -8.76
N TYR A 240 28.64 -7.00 -8.00
CA TYR A 240 29.02 -8.27 -7.38
C TYR A 240 29.40 -9.32 -8.44
N LEU A 241 28.57 -9.54 -9.47
CA LEU A 241 28.88 -10.48 -10.55
C LEU A 241 30.21 -10.18 -11.26
N LYS A 242 30.58 -8.90 -11.39
CA LYS A 242 31.84 -8.47 -12.00
C LYS A 242 33.05 -8.61 -11.09
N THR A 243 32.87 -8.35 -9.79
CA THR A 243 33.99 -8.18 -8.85
C THR A 243 34.18 -9.36 -7.90
N GLY A 244 33.16 -10.20 -7.72
CA GLY A 244 33.11 -11.26 -6.71
C GLY A 244 33.01 -10.75 -5.27
N ARG A 245 32.88 -9.44 -5.02
CA ARG A 245 32.87 -8.86 -3.67
C ARG A 245 31.51 -9.00 -3.00
N PHE A 246 31.37 -9.99 -2.12
CA PHE A 246 30.11 -10.31 -1.44
C PHE A 246 29.59 -9.16 -0.55
N SER A 247 30.47 -8.33 -0.01
CA SER A 247 30.09 -7.16 0.82
C SER A 247 29.18 -6.16 0.11
N LEU A 248 29.08 -6.21 -1.23
CA LEU A 248 28.13 -5.40 -2.00
C LEU A 248 26.67 -5.83 -1.79
N LEU A 249 26.44 -7.07 -1.34
CA LEU A 249 25.13 -7.66 -1.14
C LEU A 249 24.68 -7.69 0.32
N GLU A 250 25.56 -7.49 1.29
CA GLU A 250 25.25 -7.58 2.72
C GLU A 250 24.08 -6.66 3.10
N ASP A 251 24.17 -5.36 2.75
CA ASP A 251 23.07 -4.42 3.01
C ASP A 251 21.76 -4.81 2.29
N VAL A 252 21.84 -5.42 1.10
CA VAL A 252 20.66 -5.83 0.32
C VAL A 252 19.96 -7.01 1.00
N ILE A 253 20.76 -7.95 1.51
CA ILE A 253 20.27 -9.12 2.26
C ILE A 253 19.62 -8.64 3.56
N ASP A 254 20.26 -7.74 4.31
CA ASP A 254 19.70 -7.25 5.56
C ASP A 254 18.43 -6.40 5.33
N HIS A 255 18.37 -5.62 4.25
CA HIS A 255 17.17 -4.88 3.83
C HIS A 255 16.00 -5.82 3.55
N ASN A 256 16.19 -6.81 2.69
CA ASN A 256 15.14 -7.78 2.36
C ASN A 256 14.68 -8.56 3.59
N ALA A 257 15.59 -8.95 4.50
CA ALA A 257 15.20 -9.60 5.75
C ALA A 257 14.34 -8.69 6.65
N GLN A 258 14.67 -7.40 6.70
CA GLN A 258 13.87 -6.40 7.41
C GLN A 258 12.49 -6.21 6.77
N ASP A 259 12.43 -6.10 5.44
CA ASP A 259 11.16 -5.93 4.72
C ASP A 259 10.22 -7.10 4.98
N ILE A 260 10.72 -8.35 4.93
CA ILE A 260 9.95 -9.56 5.29
C ILE A 260 9.40 -9.50 6.71
N ALA A 261 10.21 -9.10 7.69
CA ALA A 261 9.76 -8.96 9.07
C ALA A 261 8.72 -7.84 9.22
N SER A 262 8.92 -6.70 8.54
CA SER A 262 7.98 -5.59 8.51
C SER A 262 6.62 -5.98 7.95
N LEU A 263 6.54 -6.91 6.99
CA LEU A 263 5.25 -7.42 6.49
C LEU A 263 4.43 -8.08 7.60
N CYS A 264 5.06 -8.88 8.45
CA CYS A 264 4.39 -9.56 9.56
C CYS A 264 3.88 -8.56 10.60
N VAL A 265 4.73 -7.63 11.03
CA VAL A 265 4.36 -6.57 11.97
C VAL A 265 3.25 -5.68 11.40
N LEU A 266 3.32 -5.34 10.11
CA LEU A 266 2.31 -4.51 9.44
C LEU A 266 0.95 -5.22 9.36
N LEU A 267 0.93 -6.52 9.01
CA LEU A 267 -0.31 -7.30 9.00
C LEU A 267 -0.95 -7.37 10.39
N GLY A 268 -0.16 -7.70 11.42
CA GLY A 268 -0.62 -7.71 12.82
C GLY A 268 -1.18 -6.37 13.27
N HIS A 269 -0.48 -5.27 12.96
CA HIS A 269 -0.95 -3.93 13.28
C HIS A 269 -2.25 -3.56 12.56
N MET A 270 -2.36 -3.88 11.26
CA MET A 270 -3.60 -3.64 10.51
C MET A 270 -4.78 -4.43 11.09
N ALA A 271 -4.57 -5.72 11.40
CA ALA A 271 -5.61 -6.56 12.00
C ALA A 271 -6.09 -5.96 13.33
N HIS A 272 -5.15 -5.61 14.22
CA HIS A 272 -5.44 -4.95 15.49
C HIS A 272 -6.25 -3.66 15.31
N MET A 273 -5.93 -2.83 14.31
CA MET A 273 -6.70 -1.62 14.01
C MET A 273 -8.14 -1.92 13.60
N TYR A 274 -8.37 -2.96 12.79
CA TYR A 274 -9.70 -3.36 12.34
C TYR A 274 -10.55 -3.94 13.47
N ASP A 275 -9.94 -4.69 14.38
CA ASP A 275 -10.64 -5.25 15.55
C ASP A 275 -10.95 -4.16 16.59
N HIS A 276 -10.00 -3.24 16.80
CA HIS A 276 -10.05 -2.16 17.79
C HIS A 276 -9.95 -0.75 17.18
N PRO A 277 -10.89 -0.34 16.30
CA PRO A 277 -10.84 0.96 15.64
C PRO A 277 -10.96 2.14 16.61
N GLU A 278 -11.46 1.94 17.83
CA GLU A 278 -11.49 2.95 18.90
C GLU A 278 -10.09 3.38 19.38
N ASN A 279 -9.08 2.53 19.16
CA ASN A 279 -7.69 2.81 19.50
C ASN A 279 -6.97 3.60 18.39
N ALA A 280 -7.63 3.86 17.26
CA ALA A 280 -7.03 4.62 16.17
C ALA A 280 -6.68 6.04 16.63
N VAL A 281 -5.38 6.38 16.55
CA VAL A 281 -4.85 7.68 16.97
C VAL A 281 -5.28 8.80 16.02
N HIS A 282 -5.38 8.51 14.72
CA HIS A 282 -5.68 9.49 13.68
C HIS A 282 -7.10 9.31 13.13
N GLY A 283 -7.85 10.41 13.11
CA GLY A 283 -9.24 10.43 12.61
C GLY A 283 -9.34 10.08 11.11
N GLU A 284 -8.33 10.45 10.32
CA GLU A 284 -8.21 10.14 8.90
C GLU A 284 -8.13 8.64 8.63
N ASP A 285 -7.42 7.90 9.48
CA ASP A 285 -7.20 6.46 9.32
C ASP A 285 -8.50 5.71 9.57
N VAL A 286 -9.17 5.96 10.71
CA VAL A 286 -10.45 5.33 11.04
C VAL A 286 -11.57 5.77 10.09
N PHE A 287 -11.57 7.03 9.62
CA PHE A 287 -12.49 7.47 8.57
C PHE A 287 -12.29 6.66 7.29
N SER A 288 -11.05 6.48 6.85
CA SER A 288 -10.73 5.78 5.60
C SER A 288 -11.01 4.28 5.70
N MET A 289 -10.83 3.67 6.88
CA MET A 289 -11.31 2.32 7.17
C MET A 289 -12.83 2.23 6.98
N GLY A 290 -13.61 3.19 7.52
CA GLY A 290 -15.06 3.22 7.31
C GLY A 290 -15.44 3.30 5.83
N VAL A 291 -14.74 4.10 5.03
CA VAL A 291 -14.95 4.17 3.57
C VAL A 291 -14.62 2.84 2.88
N ALA A 292 -13.56 2.15 3.31
CA ALA A 292 -13.22 0.84 2.78
C ALA A 292 -14.31 -0.19 3.10
N LEU A 293 -14.75 -0.26 4.37
CA LEU A 293 -15.78 -1.17 4.85
C LEU A 293 -17.13 -0.94 4.14
N GLU A 294 -17.52 0.31 3.91
CA GLU A 294 -18.73 0.65 3.15
C GLU A 294 -18.66 0.06 1.72
N ARG A 295 -17.51 0.20 1.05
CA ARG A 295 -17.30 -0.34 -0.31
C ARG A 295 -17.33 -1.86 -0.34
N MET A 296 -16.86 -2.50 0.72
CA MET A 296 -16.86 -3.95 0.90
C MET A 296 -18.20 -4.48 1.43
N LYS A 297 -19.23 -3.64 1.54
CA LYS A 297 -20.59 -4.01 1.99
C LYS A 297 -20.68 -4.45 3.46
N HIS A 298 -19.87 -3.83 4.32
CA HIS A 298 -19.89 -3.96 5.78
C HIS A 298 -20.43 -2.67 6.44
N PRO A 299 -21.74 -2.41 6.36
CA PRO A 299 -22.30 -1.11 6.75
C PRO A 299 -22.22 -0.83 8.25
N GLU A 300 -22.37 -1.82 9.12
CA GLU A 300 -22.36 -1.57 10.58
C GLU A 300 -20.96 -1.24 11.08
N GLU A 301 -19.96 -1.96 10.59
CA GLU A 301 -18.54 -1.72 10.83
C GLU A 301 -18.13 -0.36 10.26
N ALA A 302 -18.59 -0.01 9.06
CA ALA A 302 -18.37 1.31 8.47
C ALA A 302 -18.97 2.44 9.34
N ARG A 303 -20.21 2.26 9.82
CA ARG A 303 -20.86 3.23 10.71
C ARG A 303 -20.12 3.38 12.03
N ARG A 304 -19.60 2.29 12.61
CA ARG A 304 -18.74 2.34 13.81
C ARG A 304 -17.52 3.22 13.55
N CYS A 305 -16.82 3.01 12.44
CA CYS A 305 -15.68 3.83 12.04
C CYS A 305 -16.04 5.31 11.85
N TYR A 306 -17.14 5.64 11.18
CA TYR A 306 -17.55 7.04 11.01
C TYR A 306 -17.88 7.72 12.34
N ARG A 307 -18.56 7.03 13.26
CA ARG A 307 -18.84 7.55 14.61
C ARG A 307 -17.56 7.83 15.40
N LEU A 308 -16.53 7.00 15.24
CA LEU A 308 -15.22 7.23 15.86
C LEU A 308 -14.48 8.42 15.22
N ALA A 309 -14.48 8.51 13.89
CA ALA A 309 -13.90 9.64 13.15
C ALA A 309 -14.51 10.98 13.56
N MET A 310 -15.76 10.98 14.04
CA MET A 310 -16.47 12.17 14.50
C MET A 310 -15.92 12.83 15.76
N ARG A 311 -15.02 12.15 16.48
CA ARG A 311 -14.39 12.66 17.71
C ARG A 311 -13.24 13.64 17.44
N GLY A 312 -12.79 13.78 16.19
CA GLY A 312 -11.61 14.57 15.84
C GLY A 312 -11.78 15.41 14.56
N PRO A 313 -10.70 15.65 13.81
CA PRO A 313 -10.71 16.57 12.66
C PRO A 313 -11.60 16.10 11.49
N MET A 314 -11.92 14.81 11.45
CA MET A 314 -12.80 14.21 10.43
C MET A 314 -14.28 14.30 10.77
N ARG A 315 -14.66 15.16 11.71
CA ARG A 315 -16.04 15.30 12.21
C ARG A 315 -17.08 15.49 11.14
N THR A 316 -16.93 16.54 10.36
CA THR A 316 -17.89 16.91 9.30
C THR A 316 -17.97 15.83 8.23
N GLN A 317 -16.82 15.30 7.79
CA GLN A 317 -16.73 14.24 6.79
C GLN A 317 -17.39 12.95 7.30
N GLY A 318 -17.13 12.59 8.56
CA GLY A 318 -17.73 11.44 9.24
C GLY A 318 -19.25 11.55 9.32
N GLN A 319 -19.80 12.70 9.75
CA GLN A 319 -21.24 12.95 9.79
C GLN A 319 -21.88 12.82 8.41
N LEU A 320 -21.31 13.48 7.40
CA LEU A 320 -21.84 13.44 6.03
C LEU A 320 -21.87 12.01 5.50
N ARG A 321 -20.79 11.26 5.70
CA ARG A 321 -20.71 9.87 5.21
C ARG A 321 -21.65 8.95 5.97
N LEU A 322 -21.76 9.11 7.29
CA LEU A 322 -22.67 8.35 8.14
C LEU A 322 -24.14 8.57 7.73
N ALA A 323 -24.56 9.81 7.52
CA ALA A 323 -25.92 10.13 7.10
C ALA A 323 -26.24 9.57 5.70
N VAL A 324 -25.29 9.67 4.76
CA VAL A 324 -25.44 9.08 3.42
C VAL A 324 -25.55 7.56 3.50
N ASN A 325 -24.77 6.92 4.37
CA ASN A 325 -24.82 5.48 4.59
C ASN A 325 -26.18 5.03 5.14
N TYR A 326 -26.68 5.68 6.20
CA TYR A 326 -28.02 5.40 6.76
C TYR A 326 -29.12 5.54 5.70
N ARG A 327 -29.12 6.65 4.94
CA ARG A 327 -30.09 6.87 3.86
C ARG A 327 -30.05 5.74 2.82
N ARG A 328 -28.85 5.28 2.43
CA ARG A 328 -28.66 4.20 1.44
C ARG A 328 -29.16 2.84 1.94
N CYS A 329 -29.03 2.59 3.24
CA CYS A 329 -29.54 1.38 3.89
C CYS A 329 -31.03 1.46 4.24
N GLY A 330 -31.73 2.54 3.88
CA GLY A 330 -33.17 2.70 4.13
C GLY A 330 -33.51 3.36 5.47
N ASP A 331 -32.54 3.60 6.35
CA ASP A 331 -32.75 4.24 7.64
C ASP A 331 -32.75 5.77 7.51
N ARG A 332 -33.85 6.29 6.97
CA ARG A 332 -34.00 7.73 6.69
C ARG A 332 -34.17 8.56 7.95
N ALA A 333 -34.67 7.98 9.04
CA ALA A 333 -34.85 8.68 10.31
C ALA A 333 -33.49 9.05 10.91
N GLN A 334 -32.56 8.08 11.00
CA GLN A 334 -31.20 8.33 11.48
C GLN A 334 -30.44 9.33 10.60
N ALA A 335 -30.59 9.23 9.28
CA ALA A 335 -29.98 10.19 8.36
C ALA A 335 -30.50 11.62 8.59
N LYS A 336 -31.81 11.80 8.77
CA LYS A 336 -32.44 13.08 9.09
C LYS A 336 -31.89 13.67 10.39
N GLU A 337 -31.83 12.89 11.47
CA GLU A 337 -31.33 13.33 12.77
C GLU A 337 -29.90 13.89 12.66
N ILE A 338 -29.03 13.21 11.92
CA ILE A 338 -27.66 13.67 11.69
C ILE A 338 -27.65 15.00 10.94
N TRP A 339 -28.38 15.13 9.84
CA TRP A 339 -28.41 16.40 9.10
C TRP A 339 -29.01 17.54 9.92
N GLN A 340 -30.04 17.28 10.73
CA GLN A 340 -30.60 18.28 11.64
C GLN A 340 -29.56 18.74 12.66
N ALA A 341 -28.83 17.81 13.27
CA ALA A 341 -27.76 18.13 14.20
C ALA A 341 -26.64 18.96 13.53
N MET A 342 -26.29 18.64 12.28
CA MET A 342 -25.32 19.43 11.51
C MET A 342 -25.83 20.84 11.22
N VAL A 343 -27.10 21.00 10.84
CA VAL A 343 -27.72 22.32 10.61
C VAL A 343 -27.71 23.18 11.86
N ILE A 344 -28.02 22.61 13.03
CA ILE A 344 -28.00 23.31 14.32
C ILE A 344 -26.58 23.81 14.66
N ARG A 345 -25.56 23.03 14.29
CA ARG A 345 -24.14 23.35 14.57
C ARG A 345 -23.46 24.13 13.45
N HIS A 346 -24.18 24.44 12.37
CA HIS A 346 -23.62 25.06 11.16
C HIS A 346 -22.46 24.25 10.53
N GLU A 347 -22.54 22.93 10.58
CA GLU A 347 -21.53 22.00 10.03
C GLU A 347 -21.94 21.51 8.62
N GLY A 348 -20.97 21.19 7.75
CA GLY A 348 -21.24 20.51 6.47
C GLY A 348 -21.66 21.40 5.28
N GLY A 349 -21.62 22.72 5.43
CA GLY A 349 -21.97 23.68 4.38
C GLY A 349 -23.42 23.49 3.89
N ALA A 350 -23.64 23.61 2.57
CA ALA A 350 -24.98 23.49 1.99
C ALA A 350 -25.56 22.06 2.03
N THR A 351 -24.73 21.02 2.16
CA THR A 351 -25.17 19.62 1.98
C THR A 351 -26.27 19.17 2.95
N PRO A 352 -26.19 19.39 4.28
CA PRO A 352 -27.25 18.98 5.20
C PRO A 352 -28.60 19.64 4.89
N TYR A 353 -28.59 20.91 4.49
CA TYR A 353 -29.80 21.66 4.09
C TYR A 353 -30.43 21.08 2.83
N ILE A 354 -29.62 20.78 1.81
CA ILE A 354 -30.08 20.16 0.56
C ILE A 354 -30.72 18.81 0.82
N GLU A 355 -30.12 17.99 1.69
CA GLU A 355 -30.62 16.66 2.01
C GLU A 355 -31.88 16.69 2.88
N LEU A 356 -31.97 17.60 3.86
CA LEU A 356 -33.21 17.82 4.61
C LEU A 356 -34.34 18.34 3.72
N ALA A 357 -34.06 19.23 2.77
CA ALA A 357 -35.05 19.70 1.81
C ALA A 357 -35.64 18.54 1.00
N LYS A 358 -34.80 17.61 0.52
CA LYS A 358 -35.25 16.40 -0.18
C LYS A 358 -36.07 15.50 0.73
N HIS A 359 -35.65 15.32 1.98
CA HIS A 359 -36.36 14.48 2.95
C HIS A 359 -37.77 15.04 3.24
N TYR A 360 -37.87 16.33 3.59
CA TYR A 360 -39.17 16.97 3.84
C TYR A 360 -40.07 16.95 2.59
N GLU A 361 -39.54 17.19 1.40
CA GLU A 361 -40.34 17.18 0.16
C GLU A 361 -40.86 15.78 -0.19
N HIS A 362 -39.99 14.78 -0.16
CA HIS A 362 -40.29 13.47 -0.73
C HIS A 362 -40.81 12.45 0.28
N VAL A 363 -40.37 12.54 1.54
CA VAL A 363 -40.71 11.58 2.59
C VAL A 363 -41.87 12.10 3.44
N GLU A 364 -41.70 13.27 4.07
CA GLU A 364 -42.69 13.82 5.02
C GLU A 364 -43.79 14.62 4.33
N LYS A 365 -43.59 14.99 3.06
CA LYS A 365 -44.50 15.86 2.27
C LYS A 365 -44.74 17.23 2.92
N ASP A 366 -43.80 17.68 3.74
CA ASP A 366 -43.79 19.01 4.36
C ASP A 366 -43.12 20.01 3.40
N LEU A 367 -43.96 20.64 2.56
CA LEU A 367 -43.49 21.63 1.58
C LEU A 367 -42.93 22.91 2.23
N PRO A 368 -43.55 23.48 3.29
CA PRO A 368 -42.97 24.61 4.01
C PRO A 368 -41.55 24.32 4.55
N ALA A 369 -41.35 23.19 5.25
CA ALA A 369 -40.04 22.84 5.78
C ALA A 369 -39.02 22.58 4.67
N ALA A 370 -39.44 21.94 3.56
CA ALA A 370 -38.59 21.73 2.39
C ALA A 370 -38.15 23.04 1.75
N LEU A 371 -39.06 24.01 1.61
CA LEU A 371 -38.78 25.33 1.05
C LEU A 371 -37.80 26.10 1.94
N GLU A 372 -38.01 26.07 3.25
CA GLU A 372 -37.13 26.75 4.22
C GLU A 372 -35.70 26.18 4.18
N MET A 373 -35.55 24.85 4.17
CA MET A 373 -34.23 24.23 4.04
C MET A 373 -33.57 24.56 2.69
N THR A 374 -34.34 24.62 1.61
CA THR A 374 -33.83 25.01 0.29
C THR A 374 -33.34 26.46 0.28
N ARG A 375 -34.08 27.38 0.92
CA ARG A 375 -33.67 28.78 1.08
C ARG A 375 -32.35 28.89 1.87
N ARG A 376 -32.25 28.18 3.00
CA ARG A 376 -31.02 28.17 3.80
C ARG A 376 -29.83 27.57 3.04
N ALA A 377 -30.05 26.54 2.21
CA ALA A 377 -29.02 26.01 1.31
C ALA A 377 -28.50 27.08 0.33
N LEU A 378 -29.38 27.90 -0.25
CA LEU A 378 -28.98 29.00 -1.14
C LEU A 378 -28.14 30.05 -0.42
N MET A 379 -28.45 30.34 0.85
CA MET A 379 -27.64 31.27 1.65
C MET A 379 -26.21 30.76 1.84
N HIS A 380 -26.04 29.47 2.14
CA HIS A 380 -24.71 28.83 2.23
C HIS A 380 -23.95 28.85 0.89
N LEU A 381 -24.65 28.73 -0.23
CA LEU A 381 -24.05 28.78 -1.57
C LEU A 381 -23.83 30.21 -2.10
N ALA A 382 -24.29 31.23 -1.38
CA ALA A 382 -24.12 32.64 -1.75
C ALA A 382 -22.90 33.28 -1.08
N GLU A 383 -22.22 32.57 -0.17
CA GLU A 383 -20.96 33.05 0.43
C GLU A 383 -19.87 33.14 -0.65
N PRO A 384 -19.27 34.32 -0.87
CA PRO A 384 -18.29 34.52 -1.93
C PRO A 384 -17.03 33.72 -1.64
N THR A 385 -16.75 32.73 -2.46
CA THR A 385 -15.45 32.05 -2.47
C THR A 385 -14.48 32.78 -3.40
N LEU A 386 -13.19 32.81 -3.05
CA LEU A 386 -12.14 33.45 -3.87
C LEU A 386 -12.01 32.84 -5.28
N PHE A 387 -12.61 31.66 -5.49
CA PHE A 387 -12.74 30.97 -6.78
C PHE A 387 -14.09 30.23 -6.78
N ASP A 388 -15.03 30.64 -7.63
CA ASP A 388 -16.28 29.89 -7.81
C ASP A 388 -16.03 28.72 -8.77
N ASP A 389 -15.89 27.53 -8.20
CA ASP A 389 -15.80 26.26 -8.93
C ASP A 389 -17.11 26.00 -9.72
N GLU A 390 -16.99 25.49 -10.95
CA GLU A 390 -18.12 25.15 -11.83
C GLU A 390 -19.14 24.23 -11.10
N ALA A 391 -18.65 23.30 -10.28
CA ALA A 391 -19.49 22.40 -9.49
C ALA A 391 -20.36 23.12 -8.45
N VAL A 392 -19.87 24.24 -7.88
CA VAL A 392 -20.63 25.06 -6.92
C VAL A 392 -21.74 25.79 -7.66
N GLN A 393 -21.47 26.31 -8.85
CA GLN A 393 -22.46 26.99 -9.67
C GLN A 393 -23.57 26.05 -10.15
N GLU A 394 -23.23 24.84 -10.59
CA GLU A 394 -24.21 23.80 -10.93
C GLU A 394 -25.10 23.46 -9.73
N THR A 395 -24.49 23.27 -8.55
CA THR A 395 -25.22 23.00 -7.31
C THR A 395 -26.18 24.15 -6.98
N ARG A 396 -25.73 25.39 -7.09
CA ARG A 396 -26.55 26.59 -6.88
C ARG A 396 -27.74 26.65 -7.83
N ASN A 397 -27.52 26.40 -9.12
CA ASN A 397 -28.59 26.36 -10.13
C ASN A 397 -29.63 25.27 -9.79
N ALA A 398 -29.18 24.08 -9.40
CA ALA A 398 -30.06 22.98 -9.02
C ALA A 398 -30.91 23.30 -7.77
N VAL A 399 -30.31 23.97 -6.77
CA VAL A 399 -31.01 24.41 -5.56
C VAL A 399 -31.99 25.53 -5.86
N GLN A 400 -31.62 26.49 -6.73
CA GLN A 400 -32.50 27.59 -7.17
C GLN A 400 -33.74 27.04 -7.89
N TYR A 401 -33.53 26.10 -8.83
CA TYR A 401 -34.63 25.43 -9.51
C TYR A 401 -35.57 24.70 -8.54
N ARG A 402 -35.04 24.03 -7.50
CA ARG A 402 -35.85 23.41 -6.45
C ARG A 402 -36.67 24.47 -5.70
N TYR A 403 -36.08 25.60 -5.35
CA TYR A 403 -36.75 26.69 -4.64
C TYR A 403 -37.96 27.22 -5.43
N ASP A 404 -37.77 27.55 -6.70
CA ASP A 404 -38.83 28.10 -7.56
C ASP A 404 -39.97 27.09 -7.77
N ARG A 405 -39.62 25.81 -7.95
CA ARG A 405 -40.58 24.71 -8.03
C ARG A 405 -41.40 24.56 -6.75
N LEU A 406 -40.74 24.53 -5.59
CA LEU A 406 -41.40 24.36 -4.29
C LEU A 406 -42.30 25.56 -3.95
N LYS A 407 -41.83 26.79 -4.20
CA LYS A 407 -42.61 28.02 -4.02
C LYS A 407 -43.88 28.01 -4.88
N SER A 408 -43.76 27.63 -6.15
CA SER A 408 -44.90 27.53 -7.06
C SER A 408 -45.90 26.45 -6.63
N ARG A 409 -45.42 25.31 -6.12
CA ARG A 409 -46.29 24.23 -5.59
C ARG A 409 -47.02 24.64 -4.32
N LEU A 410 -46.37 25.40 -3.43
CA LEU A 410 -46.98 25.86 -2.19
C LEU A 410 -48.10 26.86 -2.48
N ALA A 411 -47.84 27.85 -3.34
CA ALA A 411 -48.85 28.84 -3.77
C ALA A 411 -50.09 28.20 -4.41
N LYS A 412 -49.92 27.08 -5.15
CA LYS A 412 -51.03 26.31 -5.73
C LYS A 412 -51.81 25.45 -4.73
N LYS A 413 -51.26 25.18 -3.55
CA LYS A 413 -51.92 24.39 -2.49
C LYS A 413 -52.72 25.28 -1.53
N GLU A 414 -52.37 26.57 -1.47
CA GLU A 414 -53.06 27.60 -0.69
C GLU A 414 -54.23 28.25 -1.45
N GLN A 415 -54.34 27.99 -2.75
CA GLN A 415 -55.52 28.25 -3.60
C GLN A 415 -56.41 27.01 -3.61
#